data_AF-A0A5K0W9F8-F1
#
_entry.id   AF-A0A5K0W9F8-F1
#
_cell.length_a   1.000
_cell.length_b   1.000
_cell.length_c   1.000
_cell.angle_alpha   90.00
_cell.angle_beta   90.00
_cell.angle_gamma   90.00
#
_symmetry.space_group_name_H-M   'P 1'
#
loop_
_entity.id
_entity.type
_entity.pdbx_description
1 polymer ?
#
loop_
_entity_poly.entity_id
_entity_poly.type
_entity_poly.pdbx_seq_one_letter_code
_entity_poly.pdbx_strand_id
1 'polypeptide(L)' 'AALRRSSSFEKRVRRDTTKALEDAQQSPRCMCKIPAAGGCRNCLQQDVVDRLRKAGHNAAVCRSKWRSSPDIPA' A
#
# COMPACT_ATOMS: atom_id res chain seq x y z
N ALA A 1 13.90 3.64 -26.18
CA ALA A 1 13.33 4.75 -25.38
C ALA A 1 12.78 4.17 -24.08
N ALA A 2 13.28 4.59 -22.91
CA ALA A 2 12.68 4.20 -21.64
C ALA A 2 11.40 5.03 -21.44
N LEU A 3 10.26 4.38 -21.22
CA LEU A 3 9.03 5.06 -20.82
C LEU A 3 9.30 5.77 -19.48
N ARG A 4 9.40 7.10 -19.49
CA ARG A 4 9.48 7.89 -18.26
C ARG A 4 8.10 7.79 -17.56
N ARG A 5 8.05 6.96 -16.51
CA ARG A 5 6.95 6.72 -15.56
C ARG A 5 6.63 7.96 -14.69
N SER A 6 6.30 9.09 -15.31
CA SER A 6 6.04 10.35 -14.61
C SER A 6 4.77 11.05 -15.07
N SER A 7 3.80 10.29 -15.57
CA SER A 7 2.47 10.82 -15.84
C SER A 7 1.84 11.45 -14.59
N SER A 8 0.96 12.43 -14.78
CA SER A 8 0.22 13.07 -13.69
C SER A 8 -0.53 12.05 -12.83
N PHE A 9 -1.05 10.99 -13.46
CA PHE A 9 -1.72 9.89 -12.79
C PHE A 9 -0.79 9.10 -11.88
N GLU A 10 0.37 8.65 -12.37
CA GLU A 10 1.35 7.91 -11.53
C GLU A 10 1.84 8.76 -10.35
N LYS A 11 2.06 10.06 -10.56
CA LYS A 11 2.41 10.99 -9.47
C LYS A 11 1.31 11.09 -8.43
N ARG A 12 0.03 11.13 -8.85
CA ARG A 12 -1.12 11.13 -7.94
C ARG A 12 -1.19 9.84 -7.14
N VAL A 13 -1.11 8.68 -7.81
CA VAL A 13 -1.10 7.37 -7.14
C VAL A 13 0.01 7.27 -6.10
N ARG A 14 1.24 7.69 -6.44
CA ARG A 14 2.36 7.68 -5.48
C ARG A 14 2.08 8.58 -4.27
N ARG A 15 1.65 9.82 -4.51
CA ARG A 15 1.34 10.78 -3.44
C ARG A 15 0.27 10.23 -2.49
N ASP A 16 -0.82 9.73 -3.03
CA ASP A 16 -1.94 9.21 -2.24
C ASP A 16 -1.54 7.95 -1.47
N THR A 17 -0.69 7.10 -2.06
CA THR A 17 -0.13 5.92 -1.39
C THR A 17 0.79 6.29 -0.24
N THR A 18 1.69 7.26 -0.43
CA THR A 18 2.56 7.76 0.64
C THR A 18 1.74 8.33 1.79
N LYS A 19 0.75 9.17 1.49
CA LYS A 19 -0.15 9.73 2.50
C LYS A 19 -0.92 8.64 3.26
N ALA A 20 -1.48 7.67 2.54
CA ALA A 20 -2.20 6.56 3.16
C ALA A 20 -1.30 5.73 4.09
N LEU A 21 -0.02 5.54 3.73
CA LEU A 21 0.95 4.85 4.58
C LEU A 21 1.30 5.64 5.84
N GLU A 22 1.56 6.94 5.73
CA GLU A 22 1.85 7.82 6.86
C GLU A 22 0.67 7.86 7.85
N ASP A 23 -0.54 8.07 7.34
CA ASP A 23 -1.74 8.13 8.18
C ASP A 23 -2.01 6.77 8.87
N ALA A 24 -1.73 5.65 8.19
CA ALA A 24 -1.90 4.30 8.75
C ALA A 24 -0.83 3.97 9.82
N GLN A 25 0.37 4.55 9.72
CA GLN A 25 1.42 4.41 10.74
C GLN A 25 1.15 5.26 11.98
N GLN A 26 0.57 6.46 11.80
CA GLN A 26 0.20 7.35 12.91
C GLN A 26 -1.01 6.84 13.69
N SER A 27 -1.95 6.17 13.01
CA SER A 27 -3.13 5.57 13.62
C SER A 27 -3.22 4.08 13.26
N PRO A 28 -2.34 3.24 13.86
CA PRO A 28 -2.28 1.82 13.52
C PRO A 28 -3.55 1.11 13.96
N ARG A 29 -4.28 0.56 12.99
CA ARG A 29 -5.49 -0.24 13.23
C ARG A 29 -5.17 -1.72 13.07
N CYS A 30 -5.09 -2.45 14.18
CA CYS A 30 -4.91 -3.90 14.17
C CYS A 30 -6.13 -4.58 14.80
N MET A 31 -6.74 -5.53 14.08
CA MET A 31 -7.88 -6.32 14.56
C MET A 31 -7.49 -7.77 14.88
N CYS A 32 -6.19 -8.08 14.94
CA CYS A 32 -5.73 -9.40 15.36
C CYS A 32 -6.06 -9.62 16.84
N LYS A 33 -6.44 -10.86 17.19
CA LYS A 33 -6.71 -11.24 18.59
C LYS A 33 -5.53 -10.96 19.53
N ILE A 34 -4.31 -11.13 19.00
CA ILE A 34 -3.06 -10.80 19.68
C ILE A 34 -2.29 -9.87 18.75
N PRO A 35 -2.41 -8.54 18.91
CA PRO A 35 -1.67 -7.59 18.10
C PRO A 35 -0.20 -7.56 18.55
N ALA A 36 0.73 -7.56 17.59
CA ALA A 36 2.12 -7.22 17.86
C ALA A 36 2.21 -5.74 18.30
N ALA A 37 3.26 -5.36 19.04
CA ALA A 37 3.52 -3.96 19.37
C ALA A 37 3.62 -3.13 18.07
N GLY A 38 2.71 -2.18 17.88
CA GLY A 38 2.61 -1.39 16.63
C GLY A 38 1.75 -2.01 15.51
N GLY A 39 1.06 -3.13 15.77
CA GLY A 39 0.18 -3.79 14.81
C GLY A 39 0.89 -4.80 13.90
N CYS A 40 0.14 -5.43 12.98
CA CYS A 40 0.69 -6.43 12.06
C CYS A 40 0.70 -5.93 10.60
N ARG A 41 1.63 -6.47 9.80
CA ARG A 41 1.77 -6.10 8.38
C ARG A 41 0.49 -6.32 7.56
N ASN A 42 -0.29 -7.35 7.88
CA ASN A 42 -1.52 -7.65 7.15
C ASN A 42 -2.59 -6.58 7.39
N CYS A 43 -2.86 -6.22 8.65
CA CYS A 43 -3.81 -5.16 8.98
C CYS A 43 -3.36 -3.79 8.44
N LEU A 44 -2.05 -3.48 8.50
CA LEU A 44 -1.50 -2.26 7.91
C LEU A 44 -1.77 -2.20 6.40
N GLN A 45 -1.50 -3.28 5.66
CA GLN A 45 -1.77 -3.33 4.22
C GLN A 45 -3.25 -3.19 3.90
N GLN A 46 -4.11 -3.75 4.73
CA GLN A 46 -5.56 -3.68 4.57
C GLN A 46 -6.07 -2.25 4.79
N ASP A 47 -5.61 -1.57 5.85
CA ASP A 47 -5.96 -0.17 6.12
C ASP A 47 -5.50 0.77 4.98
N VAL A 48 -4.28 0.57 4.47
CA VAL A 48 -3.78 1.33 3.32
C VAL A 48 -4.64 1.11 2.08
N VAL A 49 -5.03 -0.14 1.79
CA VAL A 49 -5.91 -0.46 0.66
C VAL A 49 -7.28 0.19 0.83
N ASP A 50 -7.86 0.16 2.03
CA ASP A 50 -9.15 0.80 2.29
C ASP A 50 -9.08 2.32 2.13
N ARG A 51 -7.98 2.97 2.55
CA ARG A 51 -7.74 4.40 2.32
C ARG A 51 -7.61 4.73 0.84
N LEU A 52 -6.86 3.93 0.08
CA LEU A 52 -6.72 4.11 -1.36
C LEU A 52 -8.06 3.94 -2.10
N ARG A 53 -8.87 2.97 -1.68
CA ARG A 53 -10.23 2.78 -2.20
C ARG A 53 -11.13 3.99 -1.92
N LYS A 54 -11.06 4.55 -0.71
CA LYS A 54 -11.77 5.79 -0.34
C LYS A 54 -11.29 7.00 -1.14
N ALA A 55 -10.02 7.03 -1.55
CA ALA A 55 -9.48 8.04 -2.46
C ALA A 55 -9.84 7.81 -3.94
N GLY A 56 -10.64 6.79 -4.26
CA GLY A 56 -11.12 6.50 -5.61
C GLY A 56 -10.21 5.60 -6.45
N HIS A 57 -9.19 4.98 -5.85
CA HIS A 57 -8.32 4.03 -6.54
C HIS A 57 -8.87 2.61 -6.47
N ASN A 58 -8.71 1.84 -7.55
CA ASN A 58 -8.97 0.40 -7.52
C ASN A 58 -7.77 -0.33 -6.92
N ALA A 59 -7.74 -0.46 -5.59
CA ALA A 59 -6.64 -1.08 -4.84
C ALA A 59 -7.05 -2.41 -4.18
N ALA A 60 -6.11 -3.33 -4.10
CA ALA A 60 -6.25 -4.61 -3.41
C ALA A 60 -4.88 -5.07 -2.85
N VAL A 61 -4.90 -5.87 -1.78
CA VAL A 61 -3.67 -6.47 -1.25
C VAL A 61 -3.21 -7.59 -2.19
N CYS A 62 -2.03 -7.42 -2.78
CA CYS A 62 -1.40 -8.49 -3.55
C CYS A 62 -0.92 -9.59 -2.60
N ARG A 63 -1.53 -10.77 -2.70
CA ARG A 63 -1.21 -11.96 -1.90
C ARG A 63 -0.33 -12.97 -2.66
N SER A 64 -0.08 -12.75 -3.94
CA SER A 64 0.73 -13.64 -4.77
C SER A 64 2.23 -13.48 -4.47
N LYS A 65 3.03 -14.50 -4.81
CA LYS A 65 4.50 -14.48 -4.70
C LYS A 65 5.18 -13.46 -5.63
N TRP A 66 4.43 -12.68 -6.43
CA TRP A 66 4.99 -11.63 -7.29
C TRP A 66 6.01 -10.74 -6.56
N ARG A 67 5.71 -10.39 -5.31
CA ARG A 67 6.55 -9.51 -4.49
C ARG A 67 7.93 -10.10 -4.12
N SER A 68 8.12 -11.39 -4.31
CA SER A 68 9.34 -12.15 -3.98
C SER A 68 9.95 -12.82 -5.22
N SER A 69 9.45 -12.52 -6.42
CA SER A 69 9.95 -13.13 -7.65
C SER A 69 11.22 -12.38 -8.09
N PRO A 70 12.37 -13.08 -8.22
CA PRO A 70 13.63 -12.47 -8.64
C PRO A 70 13.60 -11.95 -10.09
N ASP A 71 12.65 -12.44 -10.90
CA ASP A 71 12.46 -12.05 -12.31
C ASP A 71 11.83 -10.67 -12.53
N ILE A 72 11.44 -9.95 -11.47
CA ILE A 72 10.84 -8.62 -11.61
C ILE A 72 11.94 -7.56 -11.49
N PRO A 73 12.25 -6.79 -12.55
CA PRO A 73 13.26 -5.74 -12.48
C PRO A 73 12.82 -4.62 -11.52
N ALA A 74 13.77 -4.21 -10.67
CA ALA A 74 13.63 -3.12 -9.70
C ALA A 74 13.35 -1.76 -10.36
#